data_AF-A0A5E4BAZ5-F1
#
_entry.id   AF-A0A5E4BAZ5-F1
#
_cell.length_a   1.000
_cell.length_b   1.000
_cell.length_c   1.000
_cell.angle_alpha   90.00
_cell.angle_beta   90.00
_cell.angle_gamma   90.00
#
_symmetry.space_group_name_H-M   'P 1'
#
loop_
_entity.id
_entity.type
_entity.pdbx_description
1 polymer ?
#
loop_
_entity_poly.entity_id
_entity_poly.type
_entity_poly.pdbx_seq_one_letter_code
_entity_poly.pdbx_strand_id
1 'polypeptide(L)'
;MVLEADVTVHGLNTANETGVPIMAHPPAIYSDNTLQQWLETVLASSLKGIKLDFKSLKAVGPSLDLLQQLTEAGKVRRPVWLNADILRGPNVPLPIEVNATQFLALVQEKYPQATLSPGWTTLYMPLFPNSTYTQAMVEKMQELVGALPQRVTFPVRAVMVRAAWPHFSWLLGQSER
;
A
#
# COMPACT_ATOMS: atom_id res chain seq x y z
N MET A 1 -1.93 15.07 -7.95
CA MET A 1 -0.56 14.51 -7.82
C MET A 1 -0.31 14.18 -6.35
N VAL A 2 0.34 13.05 -6.07
CA VAL A 2 0.66 12.57 -4.72
C VAL A 2 2.16 12.47 -4.52
N LEU A 3 2.64 12.58 -3.27
CA LEU A 3 3.99 12.19 -2.86
C LEU A 3 3.89 10.84 -2.16
N GLU A 4 4.77 9.92 -2.55
CA GLU A 4 4.71 8.53 -2.14
C GLU A 4 5.97 8.15 -1.33
N ALA A 5 5.78 7.27 -0.36
CA ALA A 5 6.81 6.75 0.51
C ALA A 5 6.65 5.24 0.71
N ASP A 6 7.68 4.48 0.36
CA ASP A 6 7.82 3.08 0.78
C ASP A 6 8.12 3.02 2.28
N VAL A 7 7.28 2.34 3.05
CA VAL A 7 7.36 2.32 4.52
C VAL A 7 7.62 0.91 5.05
N THR A 8 8.64 0.80 5.90
CA THR A 8 8.94 -0.39 6.71
C THR A 8 9.36 0.04 8.13
N VAL A 9 9.68 -0.90 9.01
CA VAL A 9 10.28 -0.60 10.32
C VAL A 9 11.79 -0.68 10.27
N HIS A 10 12.48 0.16 11.03
CA HIS A 10 13.94 0.14 11.13
C HIS A 10 14.44 -1.22 11.61
N GLY A 11 15.40 -1.80 10.89
CA GLY A 11 16.00 -3.08 11.23
C GLY A 11 15.08 -4.28 11.05
N LEU A 12 14.04 -4.19 10.20
CA LEU A 12 13.05 -5.26 9.98
C LEU A 12 13.69 -6.67 9.93
N ASN A 13 13.17 -7.57 10.77
CA ASN A 13 13.59 -8.97 10.93
C ASN A 13 15.05 -9.16 11.36
N THR A 14 15.63 -8.21 12.09
CA THR A 14 16.97 -8.31 12.68
C THR A 14 16.96 -8.08 14.19
N ALA A 15 18.09 -8.32 14.86
CA ALA A 15 18.25 -7.99 16.28
C ALA A 15 18.14 -6.48 16.58
N ASN A 16 18.31 -5.62 15.56
CA ASN A 16 18.20 -4.17 15.68
C ASN A 16 16.80 -3.66 15.27
N GLU A 17 15.82 -4.56 15.11
CA GLU A 17 14.45 -4.15 14.77
C GLU A 17 13.89 -3.21 15.86
N THR A 18 13.37 -2.07 15.43
CA THR A 18 12.61 -1.16 16.31
C THR A 18 11.19 -1.00 15.78
N GLY A 19 10.30 -0.44 16.58
CA GLY A 19 8.94 -0.09 16.13
C GLY A 19 8.87 1.18 15.28
N VAL A 20 10.01 1.83 14.96
CA VAL A 20 10.04 3.13 14.28
C VAL A 20 9.83 2.95 12.77
N PRO A 21 8.78 3.54 12.18
CA PRO A 21 8.59 3.53 10.73
C PRO A 21 9.63 4.41 10.03
N ILE A 22 10.19 3.88 8.95
CA ILE A 22 11.21 4.52 8.13
C ILE A 22 10.83 4.44 6.66
N MET A 23 11.38 5.36 5.86
CA MET A 23 11.29 5.28 4.41
C MET A 23 12.33 4.33 3.85
N ALA A 24 11.92 3.13 3.43
CA ALA A 24 12.80 2.19 2.76
C ALA A 24 12.02 1.21 1.87
N HIS A 25 12.56 0.97 0.68
CA HIS A 25 12.08 -0.07 -0.23
C HIS A 25 12.98 -1.32 -0.09
N PRO A 26 12.41 -2.54 -0.01
CA PRO A 26 13.18 -3.78 -0.02
C PRO A 26 14.23 -3.83 -1.15
N PRO A 27 15.44 -4.36 -0.89
CA PRO A 27 15.85 -5.06 0.32
C PRO A 27 16.32 -4.14 1.47
N ALA A 28 16.22 -2.81 1.33
CA ALA A 28 16.64 -1.90 2.39
C ALA A 28 15.72 -2.01 3.61
N ILE A 29 16.34 -2.16 4.79
CA ILE A 29 15.68 -2.21 6.11
C ILE A 29 16.20 -1.11 7.05
N TYR A 30 17.05 -0.23 6.55
CA TYR A 30 17.61 0.92 7.25
C TYR A 30 17.48 2.15 6.35
N SER A 31 17.30 3.31 6.96
CA SER A 31 17.19 4.60 6.29
C SER A 31 17.46 5.70 7.29
N ASP A 32 18.13 6.76 6.84
CA ASP A 32 18.34 7.98 7.63
C ASP A 32 17.08 8.85 7.71
N ASN A 33 16.01 8.46 6.99
CA ASN A 33 14.76 9.19 6.93
C ASN A 33 13.63 8.39 7.60
N THR A 34 13.24 8.82 8.79
CA THR A 34 12.04 8.32 9.46
C THR A 34 10.77 8.76 8.72
N LEU A 35 9.69 7.99 8.85
CA LEU A 35 8.40 8.40 8.28
C LEU A 35 7.92 9.73 8.87
N GLN A 36 8.19 9.99 10.16
CA GLN A 36 7.84 11.24 10.81
C GLN A 36 8.51 12.45 10.16
N GLN A 37 9.84 12.40 10.00
CA GLN A 37 10.59 13.49 9.36
C GLN A 37 10.08 13.74 7.93
N TRP A 38 9.79 12.67 7.19
CA TRP A 38 9.22 12.81 5.85
C TRP A 38 7.82 13.44 5.87
N LEU A 39 6.91 12.96 6.73
CA LEU A 39 5.55 13.51 6.83
C LEU A 39 5.58 14.98 7.24
N GLU A 40 6.38 15.36 8.23
CA GLU A 40 6.54 16.75 8.65
C GLU A 40 7.05 17.63 7.50
N THR A 41 8.05 17.16 6.77
CA THR A 41 8.61 17.87 5.61
C THR A 41 7.56 18.01 4.50
N VAL A 42 6.87 16.94 4.13
CA VAL A 42 5.84 16.95 3.07
C VAL A 42 4.67 17.86 3.43
N LEU A 43 4.22 17.80 4.68
CA LEU A 43 3.12 18.62 5.15
C LEU A 43 3.47 20.11 5.18
N ALA A 44 4.73 20.46 5.46
CA ALA A 44 5.23 21.83 5.49
C ALA A 44 5.55 22.42 4.10
N SER A 45 6.01 21.59 3.15
CA SER A 45 6.60 22.06 1.88
C SER A 45 5.73 21.87 0.63
N SER A 46 4.62 21.15 0.74
CA SER A 46 3.80 20.74 -0.40
C SER A 46 2.32 20.84 -0.06
N LEU A 47 1.46 20.82 -1.07
CA LEU A 47 0.00 20.61 -0.95
C LEU A 47 -0.48 19.32 -1.63
N LYS A 48 0.45 18.52 -2.17
CA LYS A 48 0.15 17.24 -2.83
C LYS A 48 -0.43 16.25 -1.83
N GLY A 49 -1.26 15.32 -2.32
CA GLY A 49 -1.73 14.20 -1.50
C GLY A 49 -0.58 13.30 -1.06
N ILE A 50 -0.83 12.44 -0.09
CA ILE A 50 0.17 11.53 0.48
C ILE A 50 -0.22 10.10 0.11
N LYS A 51 0.74 9.28 -0.30
CA LYS A 51 0.58 7.84 -0.49
C LYS A 51 1.62 7.11 0.36
N LEU A 52 1.18 6.27 1.29
CA LEU A 52 2.08 5.41 2.07
C LEU A 52 2.02 4.00 1.51
N ASP A 53 3.15 3.49 1.02
CA ASP A 53 3.28 2.13 0.48
C ASP A 53 3.96 1.20 1.48
N PHE A 54 3.16 0.44 2.21
CA PHE A 54 3.64 -0.44 3.26
C PHE A 54 4.28 -1.70 2.70
N LYS A 55 5.56 -1.89 3.03
CA LYS A 55 6.37 -3.07 2.70
C LYS A 55 6.40 -4.11 3.81
N SER A 56 5.86 -3.76 4.98
CA SER A 56 5.75 -4.65 6.13
C SER A 56 4.52 -4.29 6.97
N LEU A 57 3.79 -5.31 7.42
CA LEU A 57 2.67 -5.14 8.34
C LEU A 57 3.09 -4.45 9.64
N LYS A 58 4.32 -4.69 10.11
CA LYS A 58 4.84 -4.13 11.36
C LYS A 58 4.90 -2.59 11.33
N ALA A 59 4.99 -1.99 10.15
CA ALA A 59 5.02 -0.54 10.00
C ALA A 59 3.63 0.10 9.97
N VAL A 60 2.56 -0.68 9.72
CA VAL A 60 1.21 -0.14 9.48
C VAL A 60 0.69 0.57 10.73
N GLY A 61 0.58 -0.14 11.85
CA GLY A 61 0.05 0.42 13.11
C GLY A 61 0.75 1.72 13.53
N PRO A 62 2.09 1.72 13.75
CA PRO A 62 2.80 2.92 14.17
C PRO A 62 2.73 4.07 13.17
N SER A 63 2.66 3.79 11.86
CA SER A 63 2.51 4.83 10.84
C SER A 63 1.11 5.45 10.85
N LEU A 64 0.08 4.65 11.07
CA LEU A 64 -1.30 5.15 11.18
C LEU A 64 -1.49 5.95 12.47
N ASP A 65 -0.87 5.55 13.58
CA ASP A 65 -0.90 6.32 14.83
C ASP A 65 -0.28 7.72 14.63
N LEU A 66 0.87 7.78 13.97
CA LEU A 66 1.51 9.05 13.62
C LEU A 66 0.65 9.89 12.68
N LEU A 67 0.07 9.28 11.64
CA LEU A 67 -0.80 9.98 10.69
C LEU A 67 -2.07 10.52 11.37
N GLN A 68 -2.66 9.75 12.28
CA GLN A 68 -3.83 10.15 13.07
C GLN A 68 -3.48 11.35 13.96
N GLN A 69 -2.37 11.30 14.70
CA GLN A 69 -1.88 12.44 15.50
C GLN A 69 -1.69 13.72 14.67
N LEU A 70 -1.08 13.62 13.48
CA LEU A 70 -0.89 14.76 12.59
C LEU A 70 -2.22 15.27 12.01
N THR A 71 -3.20 14.39 11.83
CA THR A 71 -4.55 14.74 11.36
C THR A 71 -5.32 15.48 12.45
N GLU A 72 -5.31 14.98 13.67
CA GLU A 72 -5.94 15.61 14.84
C GLU A 72 -5.32 16.97 15.17
N ALA A 73 -4.01 17.12 14.97
CA ALA A 73 -3.31 18.40 15.06
C ALA A 73 -3.65 19.38 13.91
N GLY A 74 -4.55 19.00 12.99
CA GLY A 74 -4.97 19.84 11.86
C GLY A 74 -3.88 20.06 10.81
N LYS A 75 -2.84 19.22 10.76
CA LYS A 75 -1.75 19.33 9.78
C LYS A 75 -2.08 18.60 8.47
N VAL A 76 -2.75 17.46 8.54
CA VAL A 76 -3.19 16.70 7.37
C VAL A 76 -4.54 17.25 6.87
N ARG A 77 -4.50 18.05 5.79
CA ARG A 77 -5.68 18.65 5.14
C ARG A 77 -5.79 18.30 3.66
N ARG A 78 -5.35 17.10 3.31
CA ARG A 78 -5.17 16.64 1.93
C ARG A 78 -5.43 15.14 1.85
N PRO A 79 -5.75 14.58 0.67
CA PRO A 79 -6.01 13.16 0.53
C PRO A 79 -4.82 12.30 0.97
N VAL A 80 -5.12 11.23 1.70
CA VAL A 80 -4.16 10.19 2.08
C VAL A 80 -4.58 8.86 1.47
N TRP A 81 -3.62 8.21 0.82
CA TRP A 81 -3.77 6.89 0.23
C TRP A 81 -2.92 5.88 0.99
N LEU A 82 -3.50 4.74 1.35
CA LEU A 82 -2.81 3.66 2.04
C LEU A 82 -2.68 2.47 1.09
N ASN A 83 -1.44 2.13 0.75
CA ASN A 83 -1.08 1.12 -0.24
C ASN A 83 -0.34 -0.02 0.44
N ALA A 84 -0.62 -1.23 -0.02
CA ALA A 84 0.17 -2.41 0.30
C ALA A 84 -0.13 -3.46 -0.77
N ASP A 85 0.88 -4.24 -1.15
CA ASP A 85 0.66 -5.44 -1.93
C ASP A 85 0.16 -6.54 -0.99
N ILE A 86 -1.15 -6.77 -0.96
CA ILE A 86 -1.83 -7.66 0.00
C ILE A 86 -2.24 -9.00 -0.60
N LEU A 87 -2.09 -9.16 -1.91
CA LEU A 87 -2.33 -10.41 -2.61
C LEU A 87 -1.11 -10.81 -3.43
N ARG A 88 -0.93 -12.12 -3.58
CA ARG A 88 0.06 -12.64 -4.52
C ARG A 88 -0.41 -12.42 -5.96
N GLY A 89 0.44 -11.80 -6.77
CA GLY A 89 0.15 -11.56 -8.17
C GLY A 89 1.00 -12.39 -9.14
N PRO A 90 0.98 -12.02 -10.43
CA PRO A 90 1.66 -12.75 -11.48
C PRO A 90 3.16 -12.93 -11.26
N ASN A 91 3.64 -14.13 -11.60
CA ASN A 91 5.04 -14.56 -11.62
C ASN A 91 5.78 -14.52 -10.28
N VAL A 92 5.12 -14.17 -9.17
CA VAL A 92 5.77 -14.18 -7.85
C VAL A 92 5.82 -15.61 -7.33
N PRO A 93 7.00 -16.20 -7.00
CA PRO A 93 7.09 -17.59 -6.54
C PRO A 93 6.86 -17.76 -5.03
N LEU A 94 7.09 -16.71 -4.23
CA LEU A 94 7.05 -16.75 -2.76
C LEU A 94 5.92 -15.87 -2.21
N PRO A 95 5.29 -16.24 -1.08
CA PRO A 95 4.28 -15.42 -0.42
C PRO A 95 4.95 -14.28 0.34
N ILE A 96 5.17 -13.16 -0.33
CA ILE A 96 5.86 -11.96 0.21
C ILE A 96 4.90 -10.78 0.41
N GLU A 97 3.61 -10.99 0.13
CA GLU A 97 2.54 -10.02 0.36
C GLU A 97 2.36 -9.67 1.84
N VAL A 98 1.91 -8.45 2.09
CA VAL A 98 1.45 -8.02 3.42
C VAL A 98 0.16 -8.75 3.75
N ASN A 99 -0.02 -9.20 5.00
CA ASN A 99 -1.24 -9.89 5.41
C ASN A 99 -2.49 -9.00 5.20
N ALA A 100 -3.35 -9.39 4.26
CA ALA A 100 -4.52 -8.63 3.85
C ALA A 100 -5.47 -8.32 5.01
N THR A 101 -5.86 -9.34 5.77
CA THR A 101 -6.83 -9.20 6.87
C THR A 101 -6.32 -8.25 7.94
N GLN A 102 -5.06 -8.39 8.35
CA GLN A 102 -4.48 -7.55 9.38
C GLN A 102 -4.25 -6.12 8.89
N PHE A 103 -3.82 -5.94 7.63
CA PHE A 103 -3.68 -4.61 7.03
C PHE A 103 -5.02 -3.88 7.00
N LEU A 104 -6.06 -4.51 6.45
CA LEU A 104 -7.39 -3.90 6.35
C LEU A 104 -7.98 -3.61 7.74
N ALA A 105 -7.84 -4.53 8.70
CA ALA A 105 -8.32 -4.32 10.07
C ALA A 105 -7.65 -3.11 10.73
N LEU A 106 -6.32 -2.97 10.61
CA LEU A 106 -5.59 -1.81 11.15
C LEU A 106 -6.02 -0.51 10.50
N VAL A 107 -6.28 -0.49 9.19
CA VAL A 107 -6.80 0.70 8.51
C VAL A 107 -8.19 1.06 9.01
N GLN A 108 -9.10 0.09 9.13
CA GLN A 108 -10.45 0.32 9.67
C GLN A 108 -10.40 0.89 11.09
N GLU A 109 -9.51 0.35 11.92
CA GLU A 109 -9.36 0.73 13.33
C GLU A 109 -8.78 2.13 13.49
N LYS A 110 -7.69 2.44 12.77
CA LYS A 110 -6.85 3.60 13.07
C LYS A 110 -7.00 4.77 12.12
N TYR A 111 -7.38 4.54 10.86
CA TYR A 111 -7.45 5.61 9.85
C TYR A 111 -8.48 5.32 8.73
N PRO A 112 -9.78 5.15 9.07
CA PRO A 112 -10.82 4.71 8.13
C PRO A 112 -11.16 5.72 7.02
N GLN A 113 -10.71 6.97 7.14
CA GLN A 113 -10.99 8.06 6.19
C GLN A 113 -10.08 8.07 4.95
N ALA A 114 -9.04 7.22 4.89
CA ALA A 114 -8.13 7.16 3.75
C ALA A 114 -8.77 6.52 2.51
N THR A 115 -8.18 6.80 1.34
CA THR A 115 -8.40 5.97 0.14
C THR A 115 -7.49 4.75 0.22
N LEU A 116 -8.03 3.56 -0.02
CA LEU A 116 -7.24 2.34 -0.09
C LEU A 116 -6.64 2.17 -1.49
N SER A 117 -5.40 1.68 -1.56
CA SER A 117 -4.70 1.35 -2.80
C SER A 117 -4.08 -0.06 -2.73
N PRO A 118 -4.87 -1.12 -2.48
CA PRO A 118 -4.33 -2.48 -2.32
C PRO A 118 -3.89 -3.05 -3.66
N GLY A 119 -2.70 -3.61 -3.68
CA GLY A 119 -2.06 -4.16 -4.87
C GLY A 119 -1.83 -5.66 -4.78
N TRP A 120 -1.14 -6.15 -5.80
CA TRP A 120 -0.61 -7.50 -5.84
C TRP A 120 0.90 -7.43 -5.94
N THR A 121 1.59 -8.34 -5.25
CA THR A 121 3.01 -8.55 -5.49
C THR A 121 3.19 -8.98 -6.94
N THR A 122 4.15 -8.40 -7.65
CA THR A 122 4.39 -8.73 -9.06
C THR A 122 5.86 -8.91 -9.33
N LEU A 123 6.20 -9.93 -10.11
CA LEU A 123 7.54 -10.11 -10.64
C LEU A 123 7.49 -9.93 -12.16
N TYR A 124 8.33 -9.04 -12.68
CA TYR A 124 8.49 -8.84 -14.11
C TYR A 124 9.95 -9.09 -14.48
N MET A 125 10.17 -10.07 -15.35
CA MET A 125 11.48 -10.39 -15.89
C MET A 125 11.38 -10.33 -17.43
N PRO A 126 12.04 -9.35 -18.10
CA PRO A 126 11.84 -9.09 -19.54
C PRO A 126 12.05 -10.30 -20.47
N LEU A 127 12.86 -11.28 -20.04
CA LEU A 127 13.28 -12.43 -20.85
C LEU A 127 12.49 -13.72 -20.56
N PHE A 128 11.48 -13.68 -19.68
CA PHE A 128 10.71 -14.86 -19.28
C PHE A 128 9.23 -14.72 -19.67
N PRO A 129 8.47 -15.84 -19.83
CA PRO A 129 7.05 -15.78 -20.11
C PRO A 129 6.34 -14.95 -19.04
N ASN A 130 5.84 -13.78 -19.44
CA ASN A 130 5.20 -12.86 -18.52
C ASN A 130 3.73 -13.24 -18.41
N SER A 131 3.36 -13.97 -17.34
CA SER A 131 1.95 -14.18 -17.03
C SER A 131 1.33 -12.86 -16.58
N THR A 132 0.04 -12.69 -16.82
CA THR A 132 -0.73 -11.54 -16.36
C THR A 132 -1.68 -11.93 -15.22
N TYR A 133 -2.40 -10.95 -14.68
CA TYR A 133 -3.42 -11.14 -13.66
C TYR A 133 -4.52 -12.06 -14.21
N THR A 134 -4.86 -13.10 -13.45
CA THR A 134 -5.97 -13.99 -13.78
C THR A 134 -7.28 -13.44 -13.22
N GLN A 135 -8.42 -13.91 -13.74
CA GLN A 135 -9.73 -13.62 -13.17
C GLN A 135 -9.78 -13.91 -11.66
N ALA A 136 -9.31 -15.08 -11.25
CA ALA A 136 -9.30 -15.49 -9.84
C ALA A 136 -8.49 -14.53 -8.95
N MET A 137 -7.36 -13.99 -9.43
CA MET A 137 -6.59 -12.98 -8.68
C MET A 137 -7.38 -11.69 -8.47
N VAL A 138 -8.18 -11.30 -9.47
CA VAL A 138 -8.97 -10.06 -9.47
C VAL A 138 -10.25 -10.23 -8.64
N GLU A 139 -10.94 -11.35 -8.76
CA GLU A 139 -12.08 -11.73 -7.92
C GLU A 139 -11.66 -11.81 -6.45
N LYS A 140 -10.49 -12.36 -6.16
CA LYS A 140 -10.00 -12.41 -4.77
C LYS A 140 -9.79 -11.04 -4.16
N MET A 141 -9.37 -10.05 -4.97
CA MET A 141 -9.28 -8.66 -4.52
C MET A 141 -10.68 -8.09 -4.26
N GLN A 142 -11.63 -8.34 -5.15
CA GLN A 142 -13.03 -7.91 -4.99
C GLN A 142 -13.62 -8.44 -3.68
N GLU A 143 -13.39 -9.71 -3.34
CA GLU A 143 -13.88 -10.31 -2.09
C GLU A 143 -13.39 -9.54 -0.85
N LEU A 144 -12.13 -9.07 -0.88
CA LEU A 144 -11.51 -8.37 0.24
C LEU A 144 -12.00 -6.92 0.37
N VAL A 145 -12.20 -6.22 -0.75
CA VAL A 145 -12.42 -4.76 -0.74
C VAL A 145 -13.85 -4.33 -1.07
N GLY A 146 -14.68 -5.26 -1.57
CA GLY A 146 -16.02 -4.98 -2.07
C GLY A 146 -16.95 -4.37 -1.03
N ALA A 147 -16.87 -4.86 0.22
CA ALA A 147 -17.70 -4.40 1.33
C ALA A 147 -17.09 -3.25 2.14
N LEU A 148 -15.87 -2.82 1.84
CA LEU A 148 -15.22 -1.72 2.57
C LEU A 148 -15.97 -0.40 2.31
N PRO A 149 -16.07 0.51 3.29
CA PRO A 149 -16.72 1.81 3.06
C PRO A 149 -15.85 2.83 2.30
N GLN A 150 -14.51 2.66 2.30
CA GLN A 150 -13.59 3.64 1.70
C GLN A 150 -13.64 3.66 0.18
N ARG A 151 -13.11 4.72 -0.44
CA ARG A 151 -12.73 4.68 -1.86
C ARG A 151 -11.56 3.72 -2.04
N VAL A 152 -11.55 2.98 -3.15
CA VAL A 152 -10.51 1.99 -3.45
C VAL A 152 -9.94 2.26 -4.84
N THR A 153 -8.62 2.21 -4.95
CA THR A 153 -7.87 2.26 -6.20
C THR A 153 -7.03 0.99 -6.31
N PHE A 154 -6.66 0.58 -7.53
CA PHE A 154 -5.86 -0.63 -7.74
C PHE A 154 -4.56 -0.28 -8.48
N PRO A 155 -3.40 -0.26 -7.79
CA PRO A 155 -2.11 -0.17 -8.46
C PRO A 155 -1.85 -1.47 -9.21
N VAL A 156 -1.65 -1.37 -10.52
CA VAL A 156 -1.42 -2.51 -11.41
C VAL A 156 -0.21 -2.27 -12.28
N ARG A 157 0.53 -3.33 -12.59
CA ARG A 157 1.70 -3.21 -13.45
C ARG A 157 1.27 -2.99 -14.89
N ALA A 158 1.68 -1.86 -15.46
CA ALA A 158 1.27 -1.43 -16.81
C ALA A 158 1.53 -2.47 -17.92
N VAL A 159 2.64 -3.21 -17.85
CA VAL A 159 2.96 -4.24 -18.86
C VAL A 159 2.05 -5.48 -18.78
N MET A 160 1.34 -5.67 -17.68
CA MET A 160 0.44 -6.82 -17.45
C MET A 160 -1.02 -6.42 -17.69
N VAL A 161 -1.43 -5.20 -17.33
CA VAL A 161 -2.85 -4.80 -17.30
C VAL A 161 -3.55 -4.95 -18.65
N ARG A 162 -2.86 -4.71 -19.78
CA ARG A 162 -3.47 -4.81 -21.11
C ARG A 162 -4.08 -6.18 -21.37
N ALA A 163 -3.36 -7.25 -21.02
CA ALA A 163 -3.83 -8.61 -21.23
C ALA A 163 -4.91 -9.03 -20.22
N ALA A 164 -4.90 -8.44 -19.02
CA ALA A 164 -5.88 -8.69 -17.96
C ALA A 164 -7.06 -7.71 -17.97
N TRP A 165 -7.18 -6.83 -18.96
CA TRP A 165 -8.15 -5.74 -18.96
C TRP A 165 -9.61 -6.19 -18.78
N PRO A 166 -10.09 -7.29 -19.40
CA PRO A 166 -11.45 -7.76 -19.16
C PRO A 166 -11.76 -8.01 -17.67
N HIS A 167 -10.79 -8.53 -16.91
CA HIS A 167 -10.95 -8.77 -15.47
C HIS A 167 -10.99 -7.46 -14.68
N PHE A 168 -10.10 -6.50 -15.00
CA PHE A 168 -10.10 -5.20 -14.34
C PHE A 168 -11.33 -4.35 -14.70
N SER A 169 -11.81 -4.44 -15.94
CA SER A 169 -13.06 -3.79 -16.35
C SER A 169 -14.25 -4.35 -15.56
N TRP A 170 -14.28 -5.66 -15.31
CA TRP A 170 -15.28 -6.27 -14.43
C TRP A 170 -15.16 -5.76 -12.99
N LEU A 171 -13.95 -5.74 -12.41
CA LEU A 171 -13.69 -5.27 -11.04
C LEU A 171 -14.15 -3.83 -10.84
N LEU A 172 -13.80 -2.93 -11.77
CA LEU A 172 -14.18 -1.53 -11.71
C LEU A 172 -15.70 -1.33 -11.86
N GLY A 173 -16.40 -2.24 -12.54
CA GLY A 173 -17.86 -2.24 -12.62
C GLY A 173 -18.59 -2.74 -11.38
N GLN A 174 -17.88 -3.17 -10.33
CA GLN A 174 -18.52 -3.66 -9.09
C GLN A 174 -18.85 -2.56 -8.08
N SER A 175 -18.49 -1.30 -8.35
CA SER A 175 -18.74 -0.20 -7.42
C SER A 175 -18.88 1.15 -8.10
N GLU A 176 -19.79 1.97 -7.58
CA GLU A 176 -20.00 3.37 -7.98
C GLU A 176 -19.19 4.38 -7.13
N ARG A 177 -18.34 3.89 -6.21
CA ARG A 177 -17.55 4.70 -5.26
C ARG A 177 -16.38 5.45 -5.89
#